data_AF-A0A962F771-F1
#
_entry.id   AF-A0A962F771-F1
#
_cell.length_a   1.000
_cell.length_b   1.000
_cell.length_c   1.000
_cell.angle_alpha   90.00
_cell.angle_beta   90.00
_cell.angle_gamma   90.00
#
_symmetry.space_group_name_H-M   'P 1'
#
loop_
_entity.id
_entity.type
_entity.pdbx_description
1 polymer ?
#
loop_
_entity_poly.entity_id
_entity_poly.type
_entity_poly.pdbx_seq_one_letter_code
_entity_poly.pdbx_strand_id
1 'polypeptide(L)'
;MTAIDRQVAPAERFADARSIAAGACNPTAISGALHRHCLTMLKAGADTPTILTDPALRLIAHQLAFLFKVAELDEDLTAYAKALDACNVAA
;
A
#
# COMPACT_ATOMS: atom_id res chain seq x y z
N MET A 1 -1.96 19.91 15.22
CA MET A 1 -2.25 18.51 14.80
C MET A 1 -1.65 18.36 13.40
N THR A 2 -0.35 18.05 13.35
CA THR A 2 0.53 18.38 12.20
C THR A 2 1.29 17.13 11.75
N ALA A 3 0.55 16.07 11.38
CA ALA A 3 1.15 14.80 10.98
C ALA A 3 0.63 14.26 9.63
N ILE A 4 -0.34 14.94 9.00
CA ILE A 4 -0.93 14.49 7.73
C ILE A 4 -0.03 14.87 6.53
N ASP A 5 0.81 15.89 6.68
CA ASP A 5 1.62 16.44 5.59
C ASP A 5 3.11 16.04 5.66
N ARG A 6 3.40 14.85 6.21
CA ARG A 6 4.74 14.27 6.02
C ARG A 6 4.89 13.92 4.53
N GLN A 7 5.74 14.66 3.82
CA GLN A 7 6.23 14.24 2.51
C GLN A 7 7.06 12.97 2.69
N VAL A 8 6.65 11.92 1.98
CA VAL A 8 7.29 10.60 1.96
C VAL A 8 7.86 10.43 0.56
N ALA A 9 9.11 9.99 0.42
CA ALA A 9 9.66 9.71 -0.90
C ALA A 9 8.83 8.61 -1.56
N PRO A 10 8.59 8.64 -2.89
CA PRO A 10 7.80 7.61 -3.55
C PRO A 10 8.28 6.19 -3.23
N ALA A 11 9.59 5.96 -3.12
CA ALA A 11 10.15 4.64 -2.82
C ALA A 11 9.83 4.12 -1.40
N GLU A 12 9.53 4.99 -0.43
CA GLU A 12 9.20 4.58 0.95
C GLU A 12 7.94 3.68 1.01
N ARG A 13 7.07 3.74 0.00
CA ARG A 13 5.87 2.88 -0.09
C ARG A 13 6.19 1.40 -0.11
N PHE A 14 7.29 0.99 -0.76
CA PHE A 14 7.69 -0.41 -0.82
C PHE A 14 8.18 -0.92 0.54
N ALA A 15 8.90 -0.09 1.29
CA ALA A 15 9.35 -0.41 2.64
C ALA A 15 8.18 -0.54 3.62
N ASP A 16 7.23 0.40 3.55
CA ASP A 16 5.99 0.34 4.34
C ASP A 16 5.18 -0.91 3.98
N ALA A 17 5.01 -1.20 2.69
CA ALA A 17 4.26 -2.37 2.22
C ALA A 17 4.87 -3.69 2.73
N ARG A 18 6.20 -3.85 2.71
CA ARG A 18 6.88 -5.03 3.28
C ARG A 18 6.65 -5.16 4.78
N SER A 19 6.79 -4.05 5.52
CA SER A 19 6.57 -4.03 6.97
C SER A 19 5.12 -4.39 7.33
N ILE A 20 4.17 -3.94 6.51
CA ILE A 20 2.75 -4.24 6.67
C ILE A 20 2.47 -5.71 6.35
N ALA A 21 3.00 -6.22 5.24
CA ALA A 21 2.88 -7.63 4.86
C ALA A 21 3.51 -8.59 5.88
N ALA A 22 4.54 -8.14 6.62
CA ALA A 22 5.15 -8.90 7.71
C ALA A 22 4.28 -9.04 8.97
N GLY A 23 3.07 -8.44 8.99
CA GLY A 23 2.09 -8.64 10.05
C GLY A 23 1.70 -7.38 10.82
N ALA A 24 1.93 -6.18 10.29
CA ALA A 24 1.39 -4.97 10.93
C ALA A 24 -0.14 -5.06 10.99
N CYS A 25 -0.72 -4.80 12.16
CA CYS A 25 -2.15 -5.03 12.41
C CYS A 25 -2.91 -3.81 12.93
N ASN A 26 -2.27 -2.62 12.99
CA ASN A 26 -2.94 -1.39 13.40
C ASN A 26 -3.65 -0.74 12.18
N PRO A 27 -4.99 -0.84 12.05
CA PRO A 27 -5.70 -0.38 10.87
C PRO A 27 -5.59 1.14 10.66
N THR A 28 -5.48 1.94 11.72
CA THR A 28 -5.30 3.40 11.62
C THR A 28 -3.94 3.77 11.04
N ALA A 29 -2.88 3.05 11.43
CA ALA A 29 -1.55 3.30 10.88
C ALA A 29 -1.46 2.88 9.41
N ILE A 30 -2.06 1.73 9.07
CA ILE A 30 -2.07 1.17 7.71
C ILE A 30 -2.89 2.07 6.77
N SER A 31 -4.08 2.53 7.18
CA SER A 31 -4.88 3.46 6.38
C SER A 31 -4.18 4.81 6.19
N GLY A 32 -3.49 5.30 7.22
CA GLY A 32 -2.64 6.48 7.12
C GLY A 32 -1.51 6.31 6.11
N ALA A 33 -0.85 5.14 6.08
CA ALA A 33 0.19 4.83 5.10
C ALA A 33 -0.37 4.79 3.68
N LEU A 34 -1.50 4.10 3.47
CA LEU A 34 -2.19 4.04 2.18
C LEU A 34 -2.49 5.45 1.65
N HIS A 35 -3.12 6.29 2.47
CA HIS A 35 -3.48 7.65 2.10
C HIS A 35 -2.26 8.50 1.73
N ARG A 36 -1.19 8.45 2.54
CA ARG A 36 0.05 9.20 2.27
C ARG A 36 0.69 8.81 0.94
N HIS A 37 0.76 7.52 0.65
CA HIS A 37 1.38 7.02 -0.59
C HIS A 37 0.53 7.30 -1.81
N CYS A 38 -0.80 7.16 -1.73
CA CYS A 38 -1.72 7.60 -2.79
C CYS A 38 -1.54 9.09 -3.11
N LEU A 39 -1.53 9.97 -2.10
CA LEU A 39 -1.32 11.41 -2.30
C LEU A 39 0.05 11.72 -2.89
N THR A 40 1.09 10.99 -2.48
CA THR A 40 2.45 11.16 -3.00
C THR A 40 2.49 10.81 -4.49
N MET A 41 1.85 9.71 -4.90
CA MET A 41 1.77 9.32 -6.31
C MET A 41 0.94 10.30 -7.15
N LEU A 42 -0.20 10.77 -6.62
CA LEU A 42 -1.00 11.82 -7.27
C LEU A 42 -0.19 13.09 -7.50
N LYS A 43 0.55 13.55 -6.48
CA LYS A 43 1.44 14.72 -6.58
C LYS A 43 2.57 14.51 -7.58
N ALA A 44 3.01 13.27 -7.79
CA ALA A 44 3.99 12.88 -8.81
C ALA A 44 3.40 12.74 -10.22
N GLY A 45 2.09 12.94 -10.39
CA GLY A 45 1.40 12.87 -11.69
C GLY A 45 0.92 11.49 -12.09
N ALA A 46 0.91 10.51 -11.17
CA ALA A 46 0.34 9.21 -11.44
C ALA A 46 -1.20 9.30 -11.59
N ASP A 47 -1.74 8.59 -12.57
CA ASP A 47 -3.18 8.48 -12.78
C ASP A 47 -3.81 7.42 -11.87
N THR A 48 -5.14 7.40 -11.80
CA THR A 48 -5.89 6.45 -10.97
C THR A 48 -5.56 4.99 -11.29
N PRO A 49 -5.50 4.54 -12.58
CA PRO A 49 -5.08 3.18 -12.89
C PRO A 49 -3.68 2.82 -12.38
N THR A 50 -2.71 3.73 -12.48
CA THR A 50 -1.34 3.49 -11.98
C THR A 50 -1.34 3.31 -10.46
N ILE A 51 -2.12 4.12 -9.74
CA ILE A 51 -2.23 4.04 -8.28
C ILE A 51 -2.90 2.72 -7.85
N LEU A 52 -3.98 2.33 -8.51
CA LEU A 52 -4.73 1.10 -8.16
C LEU A 52 -3.98 -0.19 -8.50
N THR A 53 -3.05 -0.12 -9.45
CA THR A 53 -2.21 -1.26 -9.85
C THR A 53 -0.82 -1.24 -9.22
N ASP A 54 -0.46 -0.20 -8.45
CA ASP A 54 0.82 -0.13 -7.76
C ASP A 54 0.93 -1.27 -6.72
N PRO A 55 1.99 -2.09 -6.78
CA PRO A 55 2.10 -3.29 -5.96
C PRO A 55 2.18 -2.97 -4.47
N ALA A 56 2.81 -1.86 -4.07
CA ALA A 56 2.91 -1.49 -2.67
C ALA A 56 1.56 -1.05 -2.12
N LEU A 57 0.85 -0.19 -2.84
CA LEU A 57 -0.50 0.25 -2.44
C LEU A 57 -1.47 -0.93 -2.36
N ARG A 58 -1.37 -1.89 -3.27
CA ARG A 58 -2.17 -3.12 -3.24
C ARG A 58 -1.90 -3.96 -2.00
N LEU A 59 -0.64 -4.22 -1.63
CA LEU A 59 -0.33 -4.96 -0.39
C LEU A 59 -0.87 -4.26 0.87
N ILE A 60 -0.76 -2.94 0.91
CA ILE A 60 -1.31 -2.15 2.03
C ILE A 60 -2.84 -2.31 2.09
N ALA A 61 -3.51 -2.25 0.94
CA ALA A 61 -4.96 -2.45 0.85
C ALA A 61 -5.38 -3.88 1.23
N HIS A 62 -4.61 -4.90 0.83
CA HIS A 62 -4.83 -6.29 1.24
C HIS A 62 -4.82 -6.45 2.75
N GLN A 63 -3.88 -5.83 3.45
CA GLN A 63 -3.83 -5.93 4.90
C GLN A 63 -5.06 -5.30 5.55
N LEU A 64 -5.56 -4.17 5.04
CA LEU A 64 -6.81 -3.58 5.55
C LEU A 64 -8.00 -4.53 5.32
N ALA A 65 -8.12 -5.11 4.13
CA ALA A 65 -9.21 -6.04 3.86
C ALA A 65 -9.13 -7.33 4.67
N PHE A 66 -7.92 -7.84 4.92
CA PHE A 66 -7.71 -8.94 5.83
C PHE A 66 -8.20 -8.60 7.24
N LEU A 67 -7.82 -7.43 7.78
CA LEU A 67 -8.23 -6.97 9.11
C LEU A 67 -9.75 -6.76 9.21
N PHE A 68 -10.38 -6.28 8.15
CA PHE A 68 -11.83 -6.01 8.10
C PHE A 68 -12.67 -7.18 7.58
N LYS A 69 -12.05 -8.31 7.23
CA LYS A 69 -12.72 -9.51 6.67
C LYS A 69 -13.53 -9.20 5.41
N VAL A 70 -12.98 -8.38 4.52
CA VAL A 70 -13.56 -8.06 3.20
C VAL A 70 -12.98 -9.04 2.16
N ALA A 71 -13.84 -9.65 1.36
CA ALA A 71 -13.48 -10.74 0.45
C ALA A 71 -13.12 -10.28 -0.99
N GLU A 72 -13.24 -8.99 -1.31
CA GLU A 72 -13.39 -8.51 -2.69
C GLU A 72 -12.21 -7.67 -3.23
N LEU A 73 -10.98 -7.86 -2.75
CA LEU A 73 -9.85 -7.12 -3.33
C LEU A 73 -9.25 -7.79 -4.56
N ASP A 74 -9.21 -9.12 -4.57
CA ASP A 74 -8.72 -9.91 -5.68
C ASP A 74 -9.52 -11.19 -5.85
N GLU A 75 -9.67 -11.62 -7.10
CA GLU A 75 -10.31 -12.88 -7.45
C GLU A 75 -9.43 -14.09 -7.08
N ASP A 76 -8.11 -13.92 -6.95
CA ASP A 76 -7.17 -14.97 -6.56
C ASP A 76 -5.98 -14.49 -5.71
N LEU A 77 -5.25 -15.44 -5.10
CA LEU A 77 -4.04 -15.16 -4.31
C LEU A 77 -2.80 -14.84 -5.16
N THR A 78 -2.88 -15.02 -6.48
CA THR A 78 -1.76 -14.78 -7.41
C THR A 78 -1.40 -13.31 -7.45
N ALA A 79 -2.40 -12.44 -7.44
CA ALA A 79 -2.21 -10.99 -7.45
C ALA A 79 -1.48 -10.48 -6.19
N TYR A 80 -1.81 -11.03 -5.02
CA TYR A 80 -1.07 -10.76 -3.78
C TYR A 80 0.39 -11.19 -3.87
N ALA A 81 0.66 -12.43 -4.32
CA ALA A 81 2.03 -12.96 -4.42
C ALA A 81 2.90 -12.12 -5.36
N LYS A 82 2.37 -11.73 -6.52
CA LYS A 82 3.07 -10.86 -7.47
C LYS A 82 3.39 -9.48 -6.88
N ALA A 83 2.46 -8.91 -6.12
CA ALA A 83 2.66 -7.62 -5.46
C ALA A 83 3.75 -7.71 -4.39
N LEU A 84 3.78 -8.81 -3.62
CA LEU A 84 4.82 -9.09 -2.63
C LEU A 84 6.21 -9.24 -3.26
N ASP A 85 6.32 -10.01 -4.34
CA ASP A 85 7.58 -10.18 -5.07
C ASP A 85 8.09 -8.84 -5.62
N ALA A 86 7.21 -8.04 -6.24
CA ALA A 86 7.56 -6.71 -6.73
C ALA A 86 8.09 -5.80 -5.61
N CYS A 87 7.47 -5.84 -4.43
CA CYS A 87 7.93 -5.07 -3.27
C CYS A 87 9.25 -5.59 -2.69
N ASN A 88 9.57 -6.87 -2.82
CA ASN A 88 10.85 -7.41 -2.36
C ASN A 88 12.02 -7.05 -3.27
N VAL A 89 11.76 -6.85 -4.58
CA VAL A 89 12.79 -6.48 -5.57
C VAL A 89 13.03 -4.97 -5.62
N ALA A 90 12.04 -4.14 -5.26
CA ALA A 90 12.17 -2.69 -5.19
C ALA A 90 12.97 -2.28 -3.92
N ALA A 91 14.28 -2.08 -4.09
CA ALA A 91 15.21 -1.52 -3.10
C ALA A 91 15.27 0.01 -3.18
#